data_AF-A0AAW2QQJ2-F1
#
_entry.id   AF-A0AAW2QQJ2-F1
#
_cell.length_a   1.000
_cell.length_b   1.000
_cell.length_c   1.000
_cell.angle_alpha   90.00
_cell.angle_beta   90.00
_cell.angle_gamma   90.00
#
_symmetry.space_group_name_H-M   'P 1'
#
loop_
_entity.id
_entity.type
_entity.pdbx_description
1 polymer ?
#
loop_
_entity_poly.entity_id
_entity_poly.type
_entity_poly.pdbx_seq_one_letter_code
_entity_poly.pdbx_strand_id
1 'polypeptide(L)'
;MAKARADEKILSYDDVVLRRSDLDILSGPYFLNDRIIEFYFSYLTSCYPSEDILLIPPSIAFWIKECPDISSLKDFVEPLHLPRRKLNNISHK
;
A
#
# COMPACT_ATOMS: atom_id res chain seq x y z
N MET A 1 25.04 -7.44 16.63
CA MET A 1 23.90 -7.29 17.57
C MET A 1 22.84 -6.29 17.07
N ALA A 2 23.20 -5.10 16.58
CA ALA A 2 22.22 -4.12 16.07
C ALA A 2 21.32 -4.61 14.92
N LYS A 3 21.86 -5.37 13.95
CA LYS A 3 21.11 -5.91 12.82
C LYS A 3 19.95 -6.84 13.23
N ALA A 4 20.18 -7.68 14.25
CA ALA A 4 19.17 -8.61 14.75
C ALA A 4 17.97 -7.89 15.41
N ARG A 5 18.20 -6.69 15.98
CA ARG A 5 17.11 -5.85 16.51
C ARG A 5 16.35 -5.13 15.41
N ALA A 6 17.03 -4.67 14.36
CA ALA A 6 16.39 -4.01 13.23
C ALA A 6 15.42 -4.95 12.49
N ASP A 7 15.79 -6.23 12.34
CA ASP A 7 14.98 -7.23 11.64
C ASP A 7 13.88 -7.87 12.53
N GLU A 8 13.75 -7.46 13.79
CA GLU A 8 12.73 -7.93 14.71
C GLU A 8 11.34 -7.64 14.14
N LYS A 9 10.52 -8.67 13.94
CA LYS A 9 9.11 -8.52 13.54
C LYS A 9 8.32 -7.92 14.70
N ILE A 10 7.73 -6.75 14.48
CA ILE A 10 6.94 -6.03 15.48
C ILE A 10 5.44 -6.22 15.24
N LEU A 11 5.02 -6.27 13.98
CA LEU A 11 3.62 -6.40 13.61
C LEU A 11 3.44 -7.35 12.42
N SER A 12 2.38 -8.15 12.46
CA SER A 12 1.78 -8.80 11.30
C SER A 12 0.36 -8.25 11.19
N TYR A 13 0.02 -7.63 10.08
CA TYR A 13 -1.30 -7.09 9.82
C TYR A 13 -1.69 -7.41 8.38
N ASP A 14 -2.72 -8.21 8.19
CA ASP A 14 -3.04 -8.84 6.90
C ASP A 14 -1.77 -9.45 6.27
N ASP A 15 -1.43 -9.05 5.05
CA ASP A 15 -0.25 -9.49 4.31
C ASP A 15 1.01 -8.64 4.61
N VAL A 16 0.92 -7.67 5.53
CA VAL A 16 2.02 -6.74 5.84
C VAL A 16 2.74 -7.16 7.12
N VAL A 17 4.06 -7.26 7.02
CA VAL A 17 4.95 -7.52 8.17
C VAL A 17 5.82 -6.30 8.39
N LEU A 18 5.64 -5.63 9.54
CA LEU A 18 6.50 -4.52 9.95
C LEU A 18 7.60 -5.02 10.88
N ARG A 19 8.82 -4.57 10.60
CA ARG A 19 10.00 -4.78 11.43
C ARG A 19 10.32 -3.53 12.25
N ARG A 20 11.20 -3.67 13.23
CA ARG A 20 11.67 -2.54 14.05
C ARG A 20 12.20 -1.40 13.17
N SER A 21 13.02 -1.73 12.17
CA SER A 21 13.58 -0.76 11.24
C SER A 21 12.54 0.03 10.45
N ASP A 22 11.39 -0.59 10.14
CA ASP A 22 10.27 0.09 9.47
C ASP A 22 9.62 1.13 10.39
N LEU A 23 9.65 0.93 11.70
CA LEU A 23 9.09 1.87 12.68
C LEU A 23 10.08 2.96 13.08
N ASP A 24 11.37 2.66 13.09
CA ASP A 24 12.41 3.62 13.47
C ASP A 24 12.39 4.86 12.57
N ILE A 25 12.04 4.70 11.28
CA ILE A 25 11.89 5.82 10.32
C ILE A 25 10.70 6.74 10.63
N LEU A 26 9.76 6.35 11.50
CA LEU A 26 8.66 7.21 11.92
C LEU A 26 9.06 8.20 13.02
N SER A 27 10.25 8.04 13.61
CA SER A 27 10.74 8.85 14.74
C SER A 27 11.55 10.09 14.32
N GLY A 28 11.29 10.64 13.13
CA GLY A 28 12.00 11.81 12.62
C GLY A 28 11.60 12.22 11.20
N PRO A 29 12.29 13.19 10.59
CA PRO A 29 12.03 13.65 9.22
C PRO A 29 12.64 12.70 8.18
N TYR A 30 12.36 11.41 8.29
CA TYR A 30 12.84 10.40 7.36
C TYR A 30 11.80 10.12 6.27
N PHE A 31 12.25 9.62 5.12
CA PHE A 31 11.33 9.15 4.09
C PHE A 31 10.62 7.89 4.55
N LEU A 32 9.33 7.82 4.25
CA LEU A 32 8.56 6.60 4.42
C LEU A 32 9.02 5.54 3.43
N ASN A 33 8.97 4.29 3.85
CA ASN A 33 9.21 3.16 2.98
C ASN A 33 7.88 2.51 2.54
N ASP A 34 7.97 1.60 1.58
CA ASP A 34 6.81 0.93 1.02
C ASP A 34 6.03 0.12 2.06
N ARG A 35 6.71 -0.45 3.06
CA ARG A 35 6.07 -1.28 4.10
C ARG A 35 5.14 -0.46 4.99
N ILE A 36 5.54 0.75 5.36
CA ILE A 36 4.68 1.66 6.14
C ILE A 36 3.46 2.11 5.32
N ILE A 37 3.67 2.48 4.06
CA ILE A 37 2.57 2.94 3.19
C ILE A 37 1.57 1.79 2.96
N GLU A 38 2.07 0.60 2.66
CA GLU A 38 1.27 -0.61 2.46
C GLU A 38 0.47 -0.97 3.72
N PHE A 39 1.11 -0.99 4.89
CA PHE A 39 0.42 -1.18 6.17
C PHE A 39 -0.72 -0.19 6.37
N TYR A 40 -0.44 1.10 6.16
CA TYR A 40 -1.43 2.14 6.40
C TYR A 40 -2.62 2.05 5.43
N PHE A 41 -2.37 1.67 4.17
CA PHE A 41 -3.44 1.43 3.19
C PHE A 41 -4.32 0.26 3.58
N SER A 42 -3.75 -0.85 4.04
CA SER A 42 -4.52 -2.00 4.56
C SER A 42 -5.33 -1.59 5.79
N TYR A 43 -4.73 -0.85 6.72
CA TYR A 43 -5.41 -0.36 7.91
C TYR A 43 -6.59 0.56 7.59
N LEU A 44 -6.40 1.54 6.69
CA LEU A 44 -7.46 2.44 6.26
C LEU A 44 -8.61 1.70 5.57
N THR A 45 -8.29 0.72 4.71
CA THR A 45 -9.30 -0.09 4.02
C THR A 45 -10.12 -0.92 5.01
N SER A 46 -9.50 -1.43 6.07
CA SER A 46 -10.19 -2.17 7.13
C SER A 46 -11.07 -1.27 8.01
N CYS A 47 -10.59 -0.07 8.35
CA CYS A 47 -11.35 0.88 9.17
C CYS A 47 -12.51 1.54 8.41
N TYR A 48 -12.32 1.78 7.11
CA TYR A 48 -13.23 2.52 6.25
C TYR A 48 -13.50 1.74 4.95
N PRO A 49 -14.20 0.60 5.01
CA PRO A 49 -14.50 -0.18 3.81
C PRO A 49 -15.35 0.68 2.85
N SER A 50 -14.88 0.79 1.61
CA SER A 50 -15.53 1.57 0.56
C SER A 50 -15.45 0.83 -0.77
N GLU A 51 -16.56 0.74 -1.49
CA GLU A 51 -16.57 0.25 -2.87
C GLU A 51 -16.05 1.30 -3.87
N ASP A 52 -16.04 2.58 -3.48
CA ASP A 52 -15.67 3.69 -4.35
C ASP A 52 -14.16 4.02 -4.31
N ILE A 53 -13.43 3.58 -3.28
CA ILE A 53 -12.01 3.90 -3.09
C ILE A 53 -11.19 2.62 -3.11
N LEU A 54 -10.11 2.60 -3.90
CA LEU A 54 -9.08 1.56 -3.86
C LEU A 54 -7.75 2.16 -3.43
N LEU A 55 -7.17 1.64 -2.37
CA LEU A 55 -5.79 1.95 -1.99
C LEU A 55 -4.88 0.86 -2.53
N ILE A 56 -4.05 1.20 -3.52
CA ILE A 56 -3.14 0.26 -4.19
C ILE A 56 -1.77 0.32 -3.49
N PRO A 57 -1.21 -0.80 -3.01
CA PRO A 57 0.14 -0.84 -2.43
C PRO A 57 1.21 -0.30 -3.39
N PRO A 58 2.31 0.30 -2.87
CA PRO A 58 3.40 0.83 -3.70
C PRO A 58 3.99 -0.20 -4.69
N SER A 59 4.10 -1.45 -4.27
CA SER A 59 4.57 -2.56 -5.11
C SER A 59 3.70 -2.80 -6.33
N ILE A 60 2.38 -2.75 -6.16
CA ILE A 60 1.41 -2.91 -7.24
C ILE A 60 1.37 -1.67 -8.14
N ALA A 61 1.43 -0.47 -7.55
CA ALA A 61 1.53 0.77 -8.32
C ALA A 61 2.79 0.81 -9.20
N PHE A 62 3.93 0.37 -8.66
CA PHE A 62 5.17 0.24 -9.41
C PHE A 62 5.05 -0.81 -10.52
N TRP A 63 4.46 -1.97 -10.23
CA TRP A 63 4.25 -3.00 -11.25
C TRP A 63 3.37 -2.50 -12.40
N ILE A 64 2.24 -1.82 -12.10
CA ILE A 64 1.38 -1.22 -13.13
C ILE A 64 2.15 -0.22 -14.00
N LYS A 65 3.01 0.60 -13.38
CA LYS A 65 3.83 1.60 -14.08
C LYS A 65 4.85 0.97 -15.03
N GLU A 66 5.50 -0.11 -14.60
CA GLU A 66 6.62 -0.72 -15.33
C GLU A 66 6.20 -1.92 -16.19
N CYS A 67 4.91 -2.30 -16.19
CA CYS A 67 4.43 -3.50 -16.91
C CYS A 67 4.56 -3.33 -18.43
N PRO A 68 5.39 -4.13 -19.12
CA PRO A 68 5.61 -3.98 -20.56
C PRO A 68 4.48 -4.60 -21.41
N ASP A 69 3.69 -5.51 -20.83
CA ASP A 69 2.60 -6.21 -21.51
C ASP A 69 1.23 -5.76 -20.97
N ILE A 70 0.51 -5.04 -21.84
CA ILE A 70 -0.84 -4.54 -21.57
C ILE A 70 -1.83 -5.69 -21.35
N SER A 71 -1.60 -6.86 -21.95
CA SER A 71 -2.48 -8.03 -21.80
C SER A 71 -2.42 -8.55 -20.37
N SER A 72 -1.21 -8.80 -19.86
CA SER A 72 -0.97 -9.19 -18.46
C SER A 72 -1.47 -8.12 -17.48
N LEU A 73 -1.31 -6.84 -17.80
CA LEU A 73 -1.86 -5.74 -17.00
C LEU A 73 -3.39 -5.81 -16.92
N LYS A 74 -4.06 -6.06 -18.04
CA LYS A 74 -5.52 -6.16 -18.10
C LYS A 74 -6.04 -7.28 -17.20
N ASP A 75 -5.44 -8.46 -17.28
CA ASP A 75 -5.83 -9.63 -16.47
C ASP A 75 -5.66 -9.36 -14.96
N PHE A 76 -4.64 -8.57 -14.58
CA PHE A 76 -4.42 -8.16 -13.19
C PHE A 76 -5.38 -7.05 -12.72
N VAL A 77 -5.71 -6.09 -13.58
CA VAL A 77 -6.53 -4.92 -13.23
C VAL A 77 -8.03 -5.25 -13.25
N GLU A 78 -8.48 -6.20 -14.06
CA GLU A 78 -9.88 -6.58 -14.17
C GLU A 78 -10.53 -6.97 -12.82
N PRO A 79 -9.89 -7.80 -11.96
CA PRO A 79 -10.37 -8.09 -10.61
C PRO A 79 -10.51 -6.87 -9.69
N LEU A 80 -9.82 -5.76 -9.97
CA LEU A 80 -9.87 -4.55 -9.14
C LEU A 80 -11.17 -3.75 -9.36
N HIS A 81 -11.93 -4.06 -10.42
CA HIS A 81 -13.19 -3.41 -10.80
C HIS A 81 -13.10 -1.88 -10.82
N LEU A 82 -11.96 -1.32 -11.27
CA LEU A 82 -11.71 0.12 -11.29
C LEU A 82 -12.83 0.96 -11.96
N PRO A 83 -13.42 0.54 -13.11
CA PRO A 83 -14.47 1.33 -13.75
C PRO A 83 -15.74 1.51 -12.92
N ARG A 84 -15.93 0.65 -11.91
CA ARG A 84 -17.09 0.65 -11.03
C ARG A 84 -16.93 1.61 -9.84
N ARG A 85 -15.70 2.10 -9.61
CA ARG A 85 -15.33 2.99 -8.51
C ARG A 85 -15.58 4.43 -8.93
N LYS A 86 -16.38 5.18 -8.15
CA LYS A 86 -16.66 6.57 -8.47
C LYS A 86 -15.44 7.44 -8.19
N LEU A 87 -14.94 8.11 -9.23
CA LEU A 87 -14.10 9.29 -9.06
C LEU A 87 -14.99 10.37 -8.46
N ASN A 88 -15.01 10.47 -7.12
CA ASN A 88 -15.65 11.60 -6.48
C ASN A 88 -14.87 12.84 -6.93
N ASN A 89 -15.45 13.60 -7.86
CA ASN A 89 -15.00 14.94 -8.19
C ASN A 89 -14.89 15.68 -6.87
N ILE A 90 -13.66 15.92 -6.42
CA ILE A 90 -13.37 16.84 -5.34
C ILE A 90 -13.71 18.22 -5.91
N SER A 91 -15.00 18.55 -5.96
CA SER A 91 -15.44 19.93 -6.12
C SER A 91 -14.99 20.64 -4.85
N HIS A 92 -13.86 21.31 -4.97
CA HIS A 92 -13.48 22.37 -4.05
C HIS A 92 -14.66 23.36 -3.98
N LYS A 93 -15.41 23.27 -2.90
CA LYS A 93 -16.29 24.33 -2.42
C LYS A 93 -15.54 25.12 -1.37
#